data_AF-A0A822XTN5-F1
#
_entry.id   AF-A0A822XTN5-F1
#
_cell.length_a   1.000
_cell.length_b   1.000
_cell.length_c   1.000
_cell.angle_alpha   90.00
_cell.angle_beta   90.00
_cell.angle_gamma   90.00
#
_symmetry.space_group_name_H-M   'P 1'
#
loop_
_entity.id
_entity.type
_entity.pdbx_description
1 polymer ?
#
loop_
_entity_poly.entity_id
_entity_poly.type
_entity_poly.pdbx_seq_one_letter_code
_entity_poly.pdbx_strand_id
1 'polypeptide(L)'
;MVMAEKNFKPGPFYLGKARRSICLIAFLWICYTCSVFLLPTFYPITWNTFNYAPVALGVSLGLIMLWWFLDARKWFKGPVRNVDIPNGKV
;
A
#
# COMPACT_ATOMS: atom_id res chain seq x y z
N MET A 1 5.96 -9.34 8.18
CA MET A 1 5.55 -10.70 7.78
C MET A 1 5.65 -10.81 6.27
N VAL A 2 6.71 -11.43 5.77
CA VAL A 2 6.80 -11.81 4.34
C VAL A 2 6.78 -13.33 4.30
N MET A 3 5.79 -13.91 3.63
CA MET A 3 5.69 -15.36 3.47
C MET A 3 6.86 -15.81 2.58
N ALA A 4 7.61 -16.81 3.02
CA ALA A 4 8.66 -17.39 2.19
C ALA A 4 8.06 -17.95 0.89
N GLU A 5 8.67 -17.62 -0.25
CA GLU A 5 8.16 -17.99 -1.58
C GLU A 5 7.94 -19.51 -1.75
N LYS A 6 8.78 -20.32 -1.09
CA LYS A 6 8.66 -21.78 -1.03
C LYS A 6 7.38 -22.29 -0.36
N ASN A 7 6.77 -21.50 0.51
CA ASN A 7 5.54 -21.84 1.23
C ASN A 7 4.29 -21.19 0.61
N PHE A 8 4.46 -20.46 -0.50
CA PHE A 8 3.37 -19.76 -1.16
C PHE A 8 2.66 -20.72 -2.13
N LYS A 9 1.45 -21.16 -1.78
CA LYS A 9 0.58 -21.89 -2.71
C LYS A 9 -0.13 -20.87 -3.61
N PRO A 10 0.18 -20.80 -4.92
CA PRO A 10 -0.45 -19.84 -5.81
C PRO A 10 -1.94 -20.12 -5.95
N GLY A 11 -2.75 -19.06 -5.91
CA GLY A 11 -4.18 -19.14 -6.24
C GLY A 11 -4.41 -19.30 -7.76
N PRO A 12 -5.67 -19.48 -8.20
CA PRO A 12 -6.01 -19.71 -9.60
C PRO A 12 -5.55 -18.58 -10.55
N PHE A 13 -5.40 -17.36 -10.04
CA PHE A 13 -4.76 -16.25 -10.75
C PHE A 13 -3.32 -16.06 -10.28
N TYR A 14 -2.37 -16.67 -10.99
CA TYR A 14 -0.94 -16.54 -10.71
C TYR A 14 -0.15 -16.14 -11.97
N LEU A 15 0.52 -14.99 -11.89
CA LEU A 15 1.24 -14.38 -13.00
C LEU A 15 2.66 -14.93 -13.21
N GLY A 16 3.03 -16.00 -12.48
CA GLY A 16 4.31 -16.67 -12.67
C GLY A 16 5.53 -15.77 -12.39
N LYS A 17 6.55 -15.92 -13.25
CA LYS A 17 7.80 -15.15 -13.18
C LYS A 17 7.62 -13.67 -13.49
N ALA A 18 6.60 -13.30 -14.27
CA ALA A 18 6.33 -11.92 -14.67
C ALA A 18 5.85 -11.04 -13.50
N ARG A 19 5.39 -11.65 -12.39
CA ARG A 19 4.87 -10.93 -11.21
C ARG A 19 5.87 -9.89 -10.67
N ARG A 20 7.16 -10.23 -10.61
CA ARG A 20 8.17 -9.36 -9.99
C ARG A 20 8.41 -8.11 -10.84
N SER A 21 8.54 -8.29 -12.15
CA SER A 21 8.74 -7.18 -13.09
C SER A 21 7.52 -6.27 -13.13
N ILE A 22 6.31 -6.84 -13.17
CA ILE A 22 5.07 -6.06 -13.21
C ILE A 22 4.87 -5.29 -11.90
N CYS A 23 5.13 -5.89 -10.73
CA CYS A 23 5.11 -5.17 -9.46
C CYS A 23 6.12 -4.02 -9.42
N LEU A 24 7.32 -4.21 -9.97
CA LEU A 24 8.34 -3.17 -10.01
C LEU A 24 7.91 -2.00 -10.92
N ILE A 25 7.43 -2.29 -12.13
CA ILE A 25 6.94 -1.27 -13.06
C ILE A 25 5.75 -0.51 -12.45
N ALA A 26 4.79 -1.22 -11.85
CA ALA A 26 3.66 -0.61 -11.17
C ALA A 26 4.10 0.28 -10.00
N PHE A 27 5.08 -0.17 -9.20
CA PHE A 27 5.65 0.62 -8.11
C PHE A 27 6.31 1.90 -8.62
N LEU A 28 7.15 1.82 -9.66
CA LEU A 28 7.79 2.99 -10.27
C LEU A 28 6.75 3.96 -10.83
N TRP A 29 5.69 3.45 -11.47
CA TRP A 29 4.59 4.27 -11.99
C TRP A 29 3.85 5.02 -10.87
N ILE A 30 3.56 4.35 -9.75
CA ILE A 30 2.94 4.98 -8.58
C ILE A 30 3.86 6.09 -8.04
N CYS A 31 5.15 5.83 -7.87
CA CYS A 31 6.11 6.85 -7.41
C CYS A 31 6.18 8.07 -8.35
N TYR A 32 6.17 7.83 -9.67
CA TYR A 32 6.16 8.89 -10.68
C TYR A 32 4.89 9.74 -10.59
N THR A 33 3.72 9.10 -10.62
CA THR A 33 2.43 9.81 -10.56
C THR A 33 2.25 10.57 -9.25
N CYS A 34 2.64 9.99 -8.11
CA CYS A 34 2.67 10.71 -6.83
C CYS A 34 3.51 11.98 -6.93
N SER A 35 4.72 11.91 -7.48
CA SER A 35 5.60 13.08 -7.61
C SER A 35 5.00 14.17 -8.50
N VAL A 36 4.41 13.79 -9.63
CA VAL A 36 3.76 14.73 -10.56
C VAL A 36 2.54 15.40 -9.92
N PHE A 37 1.72 14.66 -9.16
CA PHE A 37 0.54 15.24 -8.50
C PHE A 37 0.87 16.17 -7.33
N LEU A 38 2.06 16.05 -6.75
CA LEU A 38 2.53 16.90 -5.65
C LEU A 38 3.21 18.19 -6.14
N LEU A 39 3.55 18.28 -7.43
CA LEU A 39 4.22 19.44 -8.01
C LEU A 39 3.26 20.65 -8.11
N PRO A 40 3.75 21.89 -7.92
CA PRO A 40 2.98 23.09 -8.24
C PRO A 40 2.69 23.17 -9.74
N THR A 41 1.42 23.38 -10.09
CA THR A 41 0.96 23.49 -11.49
C THR A 41 1.05 24.92 -12.04
N PHE A 42 1.31 25.91 -11.17
CA PHE A 42 1.33 27.32 -11.53
C PHE A 42 2.50 28.07 -10.88
N TYR A 43 2.98 29.09 -11.58
CA TYR A 43 3.98 30.05 -11.10
C TYR A 43 3.42 31.46 -11.32
N PRO A 44 3.54 32.42 -10.38
CA PRO A 44 4.25 32.36 -9.09
C PRO A 44 3.50 31.59 -8.00
N ILE A 45 4.26 30.93 -7.11
CA ILE A 45 3.71 30.19 -5.97
C ILE A 45 3.32 31.19 -4.88
N THR A 46 2.02 31.43 -4.74
CA THR A 46 1.44 32.16 -3.60
C THR A 46 0.62 31.21 -2.74
N TRP A 47 0.25 31.60 -1.51
CA TRP A 47 -0.61 30.79 -0.64
C TRP A 47 -1.90 30.35 -1.36
N ASN A 48 -2.49 31.22 -2.19
CA ASN A 48 -3.73 30.88 -2.90
C ASN A 48 -3.53 29.90 -4.07
N THR A 49 -2.31 29.74 -4.57
CA THR A 49 -2.00 28.94 -5.78
C THR A 49 -1.17 27.69 -5.46
N PHE A 50 -0.81 27.48 -4.20
CA PHE A 50 -0.04 26.32 -3.78
C PHE A 50 -0.86 25.03 -3.93
N ASN A 51 -0.21 23.96 -4.37
CA ASN A 51 -0.83 22.64 -4.41
C ASN A 51 -0.92 22.10 -2.97
N TYR A 52 -2.13 22.06 -2.40
CA TYR A 52 -2.37 21.59 -1.04
C TYR A 52 -2.48 20.06 -0.89
N ALA A 53 -2.41 19.30 -1.99
CA ALA A 53 -2.47 17.84 -1.95
C ALA A 53 -1.37 17.18 -1.09
N PRO A 54 -0.08 17.60 -1.14
CA PRO A 54 0.96 17.08 -0.24
C PRO A 54 0.63 17.27 1.24
N VAL A 55 0.08 18.43 1.59
CA VAL A 55 -0.25 18.78 2.97
C VAL A 55 -1.40 17.93 3.47
N ALA A 56 -2.47 17.81 2.69
CA ALA A 56 -3.62 16.98 3.03
C ALA A 56 -3.23 15.50 3.20
N LEU A 57 -2.39 14.96 2.31
CA LEU A 57 -1.87 13.60 2.40
C LEU A 57 -1.00 13.39 3.64
N GLY A 58 -0.09 14.32 3.94
CA GLY A 58 0.77 14.27 5.12
C GLY A 58 -0.03 14.27 6.43
N VAL A 59 -1.03 15.15 6.54
CA VAL A 59 -1.92 15.21 7.70
C VAL A 59 -2.72 13.91 7.85
N SER A 60 -3.31 13.42 6.76
CA SER A 60 -4.12 12.20 6.79
C SER A 60 -3.31 10.97 7.20
N LEU A 61 -2.12 10.78 6.61
CA LEU A 61 -1.22 9.68 6.97
C LEU A 61 -0.72 9.83 8.42
N GLY A 62 -0.39 11.04 8.85
CA GLY A 62 0.02 11.33 10.22
C GLY A 62 -1.05 10.98 11.24
N LEU A 63 -2.31 11.37 11.00
CA LEU A 63 -3.45 11.04 11.85
C LEU A 63 -3.68 9.52 11.94
N ILE A 64 -3.59 8.81 10.82
CA ILE A 64 -3.73 7.34 10.77
C ILE A 64 -2.59 6.68 11.56
N MET A 65 -1.34 7.11 11.36
CA MET A 65 -0.19 6.57 12.10
C MET A 65 -0.28 6.85 13.59
N LEU A 66 -0.72 8.06 13.97
CA LEU A 66 -0.93 8.43 15.36
C LEU A 66 -2.01 7.55 16.01
N TRP A 67 -3.16 7.39 15.35
CA TRP A 67 -4.24 6.53 15.83
C TRP A 67 -3.80 5.06 15.95
N TRP A 68 -3.03 4.57 14.97
CA TRP A 68 -2.45 3.23 15.02
C TRP A 68 -1.53 3.04 16.22
N PHE A 69 -0.66 4.02 16.48
CA PHE A 69 0.29 3.96 17.58
C PHE A 69 -0.39 4.02 18.96
N LEU A 70 -1.44 4.84 19.08
CA LEU A 70 -2.14 5.05 20.35
C LEU A 70 -3.00 3.85 20.75
N ASP A 71 -3.80 3.32 19.83
CA ASP A 71 -4.85 2.35 20.17
C ASP A 71 -4.92 1.14 19.23
N ALA A 72 -4.97 1.35 17.90
CA ALA A 72 -5.28 0.24 16.99
C ALA A 72 -4.26 -0.92 17.07
N ARG A 73 -2.97 -0.64 17.34
CA ARG A 73 -1.96 -1.69 17.54
C ARG A 73 -2.24 -2.66 18.68
N LYS A 74 -3.05 -2.28 19.67
CA LYS A 74 -3.35 -3.09 20.87
C LYS A 74 -4.49 -4.06 20.61
N TRP A 75 -5.43 -3.69 19.74
CA TRP A 75 -6.66 -4.44 19.49
C TRP A 75 -6.67 -5.16 18.15
N PHE A 76 -5.75 -4.83 17.23
CA PHE A 76 -5.66 -5.47 15.91
C PHE A 76 -5.17 -6.91 16.01
N LYS A 77 -6.11 -7.86 16.01
CA LYS A 77 -5.80 -9.27 15.76
C LYS A 77 -5.58 -9.44 14.26
N GLY A 78 -4.41 -9.97 13.89
CA GLY A 78 -4.05 -10.23 12.50
C GLY A 78 -5.10 -11.09 11.76
N PRO A 79 -5.01 -11.17 10.42
CA PRO A 79 -6.02 -11.82 9.60
C PRO A 79 -6.26 -13.26 10.04
N VAL A 80 -7.44 -13.51 10.59
CA VAL A 80 -7.91 -14.84 10.99
C VAL A 80 -8.34 -15.57 9.72
N ARG A 81 -7.76 -16.74 9.46
CA ARG A 81 -8.00 -17.47 8.21
C ARG A 81 -9.37 -18.15 8.27
N ASN A 82 -10.37 -17.58 7.59
CA ASN A 82 -11.75 -18.10 7.52
C ASN A 82 -11.95 -19.19 6.44
N VAL A 83 -10.90 -19.92 6.06
CA VAL A 83 -11.00 -21.00 5.07
C VAL A 83 -10.77 -22.32 5.78
N ASP A 84 -11.86 -23.06 5.97
CA ASP A 84 -11.83 -24.46 6.37
C ASP A 84 -11.14 -25.25 5.26
N ILE A 85 -10.02 -25.91 5.58
CA ILE A 85 -9.41 -26.87 4.66
C ILE A 85 -10.35 -28.08 4.64
N PRO A 86 -10.95 -28.45 3.49
CA PRO A 86 -11.71 -29.69 3.42
C PRO A 86 -10.77 -30.85 3.76
N ASN A 87 -11.25 -31.67 4.69
CA ASN A 87 -10.59 -32.82 5.31
C ASN A 87 -9.65 -33.60 4.36
N GLY A 88 -8.49 -33.97 4.90
CA GLY A 88 -7.27 -34.29 4.18
C GLY A 88 -7.35 -35.42 3.16
N LYS A 89 -6.53 -35.27 2.11
CA LYS A 89 -5.73 -36.36 1.54
C LYS A 89 -4.34 -35.81 1.22
N VAL A 90 -3.37 -36.41 1.89
CA VAL A 90 -1.92 -36.28 1.66
C VAL A 90 -1.56 -36.67 0.23
#